data_AF-D7FJK2-F1
#
_entry.id   AF-D7FJK2-F1
#
_cell.length_a   1.000
_cell.length_b   1.000
_cell.length_c   1.000
_cell.angle_alpha   90.00
_cell.angle_beta   90.00
_cell.angle_gamma   90.00
#
_symmetry.space_group_name_H-M   'P 1'
#
loop_
_entity.id
_entity.type
_entity.pdbx_description
1 polymer ?
#
loop_
_entity_poly.entity_id
_entity_poly.type
_entity_poly.pdbx_seq_one_letter_code
_entity_poly.pdbx_strand_id
1 'polypeptide(L)'
;MEPWAFLSLSTFQRAPSASLSSQGHTRCSALLPPPVALHLLTMGSKALVNSHPKSFGKGGRHCRVCSNQHGLIRKYGLYMCRQCFRVYATEIGFTKFS
;
A
#
# COMPACT_ATOMS: atom_id res chain seq x y z
N MET A 1 28.00 15.37 44.71
CA MET A 1 27.43 14.12 45.27
C MET A 1 26.33 13.68 44.33
N GLU A 2 26.70 12.82 43.38
CA GLU A 2 25.77 12.06 42.55
C GLU A 2 24.94 11.11 43.41
N PRO A 3 23.73 10.75 42.95
CA PRO A 3 23.52 9.31 42.77
C PRO A 3 22.87 8.96 41.42
N TRP A 4 23.67 8.22 40.68
CA TRP A 4 23.40 7.35 39.55
C TRP A 4 22.51 6.16 39.94
N ALA A 5 21.71 5.71 38.97
CA ALA A 5 21.30 4.32 38.73
C ALA A 5 20.22 3.67 39.62
N PHE A 6 19.01 3.54 39.06
CA PHE A 6 18.20 2.30 39.08
C PHE A 6 17.34 2.30 37.80
N LEU A 7 17.84 1.80 36.66
CA LEU A 7 17.74 0.40 36.20
C LEU A 7 16.34 -0.22 36.37
N SER A 8 15.56 -0.23 35.28
CA SER A 8 14.77 -1.41 34.86
C SER A 8 14.34 -1.26 33.40
N LEU A 9 15.33 -1.27 32.50
CA LEU A 9 15.09 -1.51 31.08
C LEU A 9 14.81 -3.01 30.95
N SER A 10 13.53 -3.37 31.03
CA SER A 10 13.04 -4.71 30.74
C SER A 10 13.33 -5.02 29.28
N THR A 11 14.43 -5.74 29.07
CA THR A 11 14.73 -6.52 27.87
C THR A 11 13.58 -7.50 27.64
N PHE A 12 12.58 -7.06 26.88
CA PHE A 12 11.55 -7.94 26.35
C PHE A 12 12.14 -8.68 25.15
N GLN A 13 12.79 -9.80 25.45
CA GLN A 13 13.13 -10.88 24.51
C GLN A 13 11.95 -11.15 23.57
N ARG A 14 12.16 -11.00 22.25
CA ARG A 14 11.25 -11.55 21.25
C ARG A 14 11.89 -12.81 20.67
N ALA A 15 11.41 -13.95 21.13
CA ALA A 15 11.80 -15.28 20.67
C ALA A 15 11.41 -15.52 19.19
N PRO A 16 12.15 -16.40 18.48
CA PRO A 16 11.82 -16.81 17.11
C PRO A 16 10.68 -17.84 17.09
N SER A 17 9.63 -17.55 16.34
CA SER A 17 8.58 -18.51 15.98
C SER A 17 9.02 -19.32 14.76
N ALA A 18 9.68 -20.46 15.00
CA ALA A 18 9.80 -21.52 14.01
C ALA A 18 8.62 -22.48 14.22
N SER A 19 7.62 -22.41 13.35
CA SER A 19 6.59 -23.43 13.25
C SER A 19 6.14 -23.58 11.81
N LEU A 20 5.71 -24.81 11.53
CA LEU A 20 5.04 -25.31 10.33
C LEU A 20 5.93 -25.53 9.10
N SER A 21 5.76 -26.60 8.33
CA SER A 21 5.12 -27.90 8.46
C SER A 21 5.19 -28.47 7.05
N SER A 22 5.64 -29.71 6.93
CA SER A 22 5.19 -30.70 5.94
C SER A 22 4.39 -30.18 4.74
N GLN A 23 4.99 -30.07 3.55
CA GLN A 23 4.29 -30.36 2.30
C GLN A 23 5.26 -31.07 1.35
N GLY A 24 5.07 -32.38 1.22
CA GLY A 24 5.63 -33.15 0.13
C GLY A 24 4.87 -32.82 -1.15
N HIS A 25 5.60 -32.55 -2.23
CA HIS A 25 5.08 -32.67 -3.58
C HIS A 25 5.87 -33.77 -4.28
N THR A 26 5.34 -34.98 -4.17
CA THR A 26 5.53 -36.03 -5.15
C THR A 26 5.02 -35.54 -6.50
N ARG A 27 5.91 -35.65 -7.50
CA ARG A 27 5.70 -35.71 -8.95
C ARG A 27 4.28 -35.48 -9.49
N CYS A 28 4.16 -34.57 -10.44
CA CYS A 28 3.51 -34.88 -11.71
C CYS A 28 4.43 -34.42 -12.84
N SER A 29 5.21 -35.37 -13.35
CA SER A 29 5.83 -35.26 -14.67
C SER A 29 4.77 -35.47 -15.75
N ALA A 30 5.01 -34.86 -16.91
CA ALA A 30 4.32 -35.00 -18.19
C ALA A 30 3.02 -34.17 -18.32
N LEU A 31 2.78 -33.41 -19.39
CA LEU A 31 3.26 -33.46 -20.76
C LEU A 31 3.39 -32.03 -21.32
N LEU A 32 4.44 -31.74 -22.10
CA LEU A 32 4.34 -30.90 -23.31
C LEU A 32 5.61 -31.06 -24.17
N PRO A 33 5.49 -31.57 -25.41
CA PRO A 33 6.47 -31.32 -26.46
C PRO A 33 5.99 -30.27 -27.51
N PRO A 34 6.93 -29.69 -28.29
CA PRO A 34 6.94 -28.36 -28.93
C PRO A 34 6.61 -28.46 -30.45
N PRO A 35 7.03 -27.63 -31.45
CA PRO A 35 7.62 -26.26 -31.51
C PRO A 35 6.99 -25.35 -32.60
N VAL A 36 6.66 -24.08 -32.31
CA VAL A 36 6.57 -23.03 -33.36
C VAL A 36 7.21 -21.73 -32.88
N ALA A 37 8.51 -21.63 -33.13
CA ALA A 37 9.33 -20.45 -32.92
C ALA A 37 9.03 -19.39 -34.00
N LEU A 38 7.89 -18.70 -33.91
CA LEU A 38 7.62 -17.53 -34.76
C LEU A 38 6.69 -16.48 -34.10
N HIS A 39 6.94 -16.11 -32.82
CA HIS A 39 6.21 -14.99 -32.17
C HIS A 39 7.09 -14.16 -31.23
N LEU A 40 8.40 -14.03 -31.49
CA LEU A 40 9.32 -13.34 -30.57
C LEU A 40 9.77 -11.94 -31.02
N LEU A 41 8.90 -11.09 -31.61
CA LEU A 41 9.24 -9.67 -31.84
C LEU A 41 8.11 -8.63 -31.67
N THR A 42 7.03 -8.90 -30.94
CA THR A 42 5.98 -7.87 -30.72
C THR A 42 5.46 -7.72 -29.29
N MET A 43 6.24 -8.10 -28.26
CA MET A 43 5.92 -7.78 -26.87
C MET A 43 6.73 -6.56 -26.39
N GLY A 44 6.66 -5.46 -27.13
CA GLY A 44 7.16 -4.17 -26.67
C GLY A 44 6.39 -3.73 -25.42
N SER A 45 7.11 -3.57 -24.30
CA SER A 45 6.89 -2.62 -23.19
C SER A 45 5.49 -2.41 -22.58
N LYS A 46 4.47 -3.23 -22.90
CA LYS A 46 3.10 -3.08 -22.38
C LYS A 46 2.95 -3.53 -20.93
N ALA A 47 3.77 -4.47 -20.46
CA ALA A 47 3.66 -5.05 -19.11
C ALA A 47 4.40 -4.25 -18.01
N LEU A 48 5.20 -3.25 -18.38
CA LEU A 48 6.11 -2.58 -17.43
C LEU A 48 5.53 -1.30 -16.84
N VAL A 49 4.55 -0.66 -17.50
CA VAL A 49 3.94 0.58 -17.02
C VAL A 49 2.81 0.28 -16.04
N ASN A 50 2.85 0.91 -14.86
CA ASN A 50 1.81 0.76 -13.81
C ASN A 50 1.56 -0.70 -13.39
N SER A 51 2.62 -1.51 -13.33
CA SER A 51 2.56 -2.93 -12.94
C SER A 51 2.18 -3.16 -11.49
N HIS A 52 2.45 -2.19 -10.60
CA HIS A 52 2.14 -2.32 -9.18
C HIS A 52 0.66 -2.02 -8.87
N PRO A 53 -0.08 -2.92 -8.21
CA PRO A 53 -1.46 -2.69 -7.84
C PRO A 53 -1.59 -1.56 -6.81
N LYS A 54 -2.42 -0.54 -7.09
CA LYS A 54 -2.64 0.65 -6.24
C LYS A 54 -3.88 0.53 -5.37
N SER A 55 -4.12 -0.62 -4.75
CA SER A 55 -5.31 -0.85 -3.92
C SER A 55 -5.27 -0.11 -2.57
N PHE A 56 -4.07 0.18 -2.05
CA PHE A 56 -3.88 0.86 -0.78
C PHE A 56 -2.74 1.89 -0.81
N GLY A 57 -2.55 2.59 0.30
CA GLY A 57 -1.53 3.64 0.44
C GLY A 57 -1.95 5.01 -0.11
N LYS A 58 -0.96 5.88 -0.31
CA LYS A 58 -1.15 7.25 -0.80
C LYS A 58 -1.51 7.29 -2.29
N GLY A 59 -0.90 6.43 -3.10
CA GLY A 59 -1.09 6.39 -4.56
C GLY A 59 -2.40 5.76 -5.04
N GLY A 60 -3.17 5.14 -4.15
CA GLY A 60 -4.47 4.54 -4.51
C GLY A 60 -5.64 5.51 -4.47
N ARG A 61 -5.47 6.71 -3.88
CA ARG A 61 -6.56 7.65 -3.64
C ARG A 61 -6.16 9.05 -4.06
N HIS A 62 -7.07 9.76 -4.68
CA HIS A 62 -6.86 11.13 -5.15
C HIS A 62 -8.03 12.03 -4.74
N CYS A 63 -7.78 13.33 -4.69
CA CYS A 63 -8.81 14.34 -4.50
C CYS A 63 -9.79 14.32 -5.68
N ARG A 64 -11.10 14.38 -5.40
CA ARG A 64 -12.15 14.44 -6.44
C ARG A 64 -12.05 15.64 -7.36
N VAL A 65 -11.57 16.79 -6.86
CA VAL A 65 -11.52 18.06 -7.61
C VAL A 65 -10.16 18.26 -8.27
N CYS A 66 -9.10 18.11 -7.47
CA CYS A 66 -7.77 18.62 -7.81
C CYS A 66 -6.80 17.50 -8.21
N SER A 67 -7.27 16.24 -8.27
CA SER A 67 -6.54 14.98 -8.55
C SER A 67 -5.25 14.74 -7.76
N ASN A 68 -4.94 15.60 -6.80
CA ASN A 68 -3.78 15.51 -5.93
C ASN A 68 -3.96 14.38 -4.90
N GLN A 69 -2.89 13.65 -4.62
CA GLN A 69 -2.85 12.55 -3.64
C GLN A 69 -2.47 13.04 -2.23
N HIS A 70 -1.94 14.26 -2.12
CA HIS A 70 -1.48 14.82 -0.86
C HIS A 70 -2.61 15.50 -0.08
N GLY A 71 -2.54 15.39 1.26
CA GLY A 71 -3.44 16.13 2.16
C GLY A 71 -4.92 15.81 1.98
N LEU A 72 -5.23 14.57 1.57
CA LEU A 72 -6.60 14.09 1.35
C LEU A 72 -7.34 13.89 2.69
N ILE A 73 -8.45 14.59 2.86
CA ILE A 73 -9.38 14.42 3.98
C ILE A 73 -10.25 13.20 3.68
N ARG A 74 -10.09 12.16 4.51
CA ARG A 74 -10.78 10.87 4.38
C ARG A 74 -11.95 10.71 5.35
N LYS A 75 -12.14 11.68 6.24
CA LYS A 75 -13.25 11.66 7.21
C LYS A 75 -14.56 11.94 6.48
N TYR A 76 -15.62 11.24 6.89
CA TYR A 76 -16.98 11.40 6.34
C TYR A 76 -17.14 11.11 4.83
N GLY A 77 -16.19 10.41 4.19
CA GLY A 77 -16.31 9.99 2.78
C GLY A 77 -16.16 11.12 1.74
N LEU A 78 -15.67 12.30 2.14
CA LEU A 78 -15.54 13.47 1.26
C LEU A 78 -14.49 13.25 0.15
N TYR A 79 -13.33 12.65 0.46
CA TYR A 79 -12.21 12.45 -0.48
C TYR A 79 -11.78 13.74 -1.21
N MET A 80 -11.62 14.82 -0.45
CA MET A 80 -11.13 16.12 -0.95
C MET A 80 -9.82 16.50 -0.26
N CYS A 81 -8.92 17.21 -0.95
CA CYS A 81 -7.70 17.70 -0.30
C CYS A 81 -7.99 18.95 0.55
N ARG A 82 -7.14 19.23 1.54
CA ARG A 82 -7.31 20.35 2.49
C ARG A 82 -7.43 21.74 1.83
N GLN A 83 -6.84 21.93 0.65
CA GLN A 83 -6.95 23.19 -0.09
C GLN A 83 -8.34 23.33 -0.71
N CYS A 84 -8.78 22.29 -1.41
CA CYS A 84 -10.06 22.30 -2.10
C CYS A 84 -11.23 22.26 -1.08
N PHE A 85 -11.05 21.62 0.08
CA PHE A 85 -12.02 21.69 1.19
C PHE A 85 -12.26 23.11 1.70
N ARG A 86 -11.25 24.00 1.76
CA ARG A 86 -11.44 25.38 2.22
C ARG A 86 -12.28 26.22 1.27
N VAL A 87 -12.24 25.92 -0.03
CA VAL A 87 -13.04 26.60 -1.05
C VAL A 87 -14.50 26.13 -0.97
N TYR A 88 -14.72 24.82 -0.85
CA TYR A 88 -16.07 24.22 -0.84
C TYR A 88 -16.72 24.11 0.54
N ALA A 89 -16.04 24.51 1.62
CA ALA A 89 -16.55 24.35 2.99
C ALA A 89 -17.95 24.96 3.17
N THR A 90 -18.17 26.15 2.61
CA THR A 90 -19.45 26.87 2.71
C THR A 90 -20.57 26.17 1.96
N GLU A 91 -20.30 25.64 0.77
CA GLU A 91 -21.28 24.91 -0.07
C GLU A 91 -21.66 23.55 0.53
N ILE A 92 -20.72 22.90 1.23
CA ILE A 92 -20.96 21.65 1.95
C ILE A 92 -21.80 21.91 3.23
N GLY A 93 -21.90 23.16 3.67
CA GLY A 93 -22.64 23.55 4.88
C GLY A 93 -21.79 23.58 6.15
N PHE A 94 -20.45 23.59 6.03
CA PHE A 94 -19.58 23.83 7.18
C PHE A 94 -19.49 25.33 7.47
N THR A 95 -19.90 25.72 8.68
CA THR A 95 -19.72 27.07 9.21
C THR A 95 -18.64 27.07 10.29
N LYS A 96 -17.87 28.16 10.35
CA LYS A 96 -16.88 28.36 11.42
C LYS A 96 -17.62 28.84 12.67
N PHE A 97 -17.81 27.94 13.63
CA PHE A 97 -18.14 28.32 15.00
C PHE A 97 -16.85 28.81 15.67
N SER A 98 -16.81 30.09 16.00
CA SER A 98 -15.69 30.74 16.69
C SER A 98 -15.60 30.29 18.14
#